data_AF-X1P0H0-F1
#
_entry.id   AF-X1P0H0-F1
#
_cell.length_a   1.000
_cell.length_b   1.000
_cell.length_c   1.000
_cell.angle_alpha   90.00
_cell.angle_beta   90.00
_cell.angle_gamma   90.00
#
_symmetry.space_group_name_H-M   'P 1'
#
loop_
_entity.id
_entity.type
_entity.pdbx_description
1 polymer ?
#
loop_
_entity_poly.entity_id
_entity_poly.type
_entity_poly.pdbx_seq_one_letter_code
_entity_poly.pdbx_strand_id
1 'polypeptide(L)'
;MKIIEDIISTIEKSTRDILVKEVRIGPFWTGVWSKYGGLASTTFTHEPEMPPPIREAGNLTEKSILELCDYANSDCLLQASVGMAAINSALEVDLNKCQNINAAEILYEKGKNKKVVVIGHFPFVNKLRKLTRKLWVVERKPQSGDIPASEAKRVIPQ
;
A
#
# COMPACT_ATOMS: atom_id res chain seq x y z
N MET A 1 1.79 11.80 -7.71
CA MET A 1 1.75 12.20 -6.27
C MET A 1 3.18 12.40 -5.81
N LYS A 2 3.54 13.58 -5.26
CA LYS A 2 4.93 13.90 -4.92
C LYS A 2 5.66 12.81 -4.12
N ILE A 3 5.02 12.23 -3.09
CA ILE A 3 5.65 11.17 -2.29
C ILE A 3 5.92 9.88 -3.08
N ILE A 4 5.05 9.52 -4.02
CA ILE A 4 5.24 8.34 -4.88
C ILE A 4 6.37 8.60 -5.87
N GLU A 5 6.39 9.78 -6.48
CA GLU A 5 7.47 10.21 -7.37
C GLU A 5 8.81 10.25 -6.64
N ASP A 6 8.83 10.77 -5.41
CA ASP A 6 10.01 10.80 -4.54
C ASP A 6 10.51 9.36 -4.27
N ILE A 7 9.62 8.40 -3.97
CA ILE A 7 9.99 6.98 -3.78
C ILE A 7 10.55 6.38 -5.07
N ILE A 8 9.86 6.56 -6.21
CA ILE A 8 10.33 6.06 -7.52
C ILE A 8 11.72 6.64 -7.85
N SER A 9 11.97 7.90 -7.48
CA SER A 9 13.25 8.58 -7.70
C SER A 9 14.41 7.96 -6.91
N THR A 10 14.14 7.16 -5.87
CA THR A 10 15.17 6.42 -5.11
C THR A 10 15.59 5.11 -5.75
N ILE A 11 14.77 4.56 -6.67
CA ILE A 11 15.08 3.29 -7.34
C ILE A 11 16.31 3.49 -8.22
N GLU A 12 17.29 2.59 -8.15
CA GLU A 12 18.51 2.67 -8.95
C GLU A 12 18.20 2.73 -10.45
N LYS A 13 18.93 3.54 -11.21
CA LYS A 13 18.73 3.68 -12.65
C LYS A 13 18.85 2.34 -13.39
N SER A 14 19.84 1.53 -13.03
CA SER A 14 20.03 0.17 -13.57
C SER A 14 18.83 -0.74 -13.33
N THR A 15 18.09 -0.53 -12.24
CA THR A 15 16.87 -1.28 -11.93
C THR A 15 15.71 -0.76 -12.76
N ARG A 16 15.57 0.56 -12.95
CA ARG A 16 14.46 1.19 -13.70
C ARG A 16 14.28 0.69 -15.13
N ASP A 17 15.39 0.34 -15.78
CA ASP A 17 15.42 -0.02 -17.19
C ASP A 17 15.21 -1.53 -17.42
N ILE A 18 15.14 -2.36 -16.37
CA ILE A 18 14.91 -3.81 -16.52
C ILE A 18 13.47 -4.09 -16.93
N LEU A 19 13.29 -5.13 -17.75
CA LEU A 19 11.97 -5.65 -18.05
C LEU A 19 11.36 -6.38 -16.86
N VAL A 20 10.05 -6.25 -16.74
CA VAL A 20 9.26 -6.97 -15.73
C VAL A 20 9.22 -8.45 -16.10
N LYS A 21 9.57 -9.31 -15.14
CA LYS A 21 9.61 -10.76 -15.35
C LYS A 21 8.23 -11.38 -15.29
N GLU A 22 7.40 -10.90 -14.37
CA GLU A 22 6.06 -11.46 -14.16
C GLU A 22 5.14 -10.48 -13.44
N VAL A 23 3.85 -10.53 -13.79
CA VAL A 23 2.77 -9.83 -13.09
C VAL A 23 1.66 -10.83 -12.78
N ARG A 24 1.23 -10.91 -11.53
CA ARG A 24 0.11 -11.74 -11.08
C ARG A 24 -0.90 -10.89 -10.34
N ILE A 25 -2.15 -10.91 -10.79
CA ILE A 25 -3.23 -10.16 -10.15
C ILE A 25 -4.19 -11.17 -9.53
N GLY A 26 -4.12 -11.30 -8.21
CA GLY A 26 -5.04 -12.10 -7.41
C GLY A 26 -6.12 -11.25 -6.75
N PRO A 27 -7.12 -11.87 -6.11
CA PRO A 27 -8.25 -11.17 -5.51
C PRO A 27 -7.87 -10.26 -4.33
N PHE A 28 -6.78 -10.58 -3.62
CA PHE A 28 -6.29 -9.84 -2.45
C PHE A 28 -4.92 -9.21 -2.67
N TRP A 29 -4.09 -9.85 -3.50
CA TRP A 29 -2.70 -9.46 -3.72
C TRP A 29 -2.40 -9.34 -5.20
N THR A 30 -1.76 -8.23 -5.56
CA THR A 30 -1.11 -8.03 -6.84
C THR A 30 0.39 -8.19 -6.61
N GLY A 31 1.01 -9.04 -7.42
CA GLY A 31 2.44 -9.33 -7.36
C GLY A 31 3.14 -8.93 -8.65
N VAL A 32 4.32 -8.35 -8.51
CA VAL A 32 5.23 -8.03 -9.61
C VAL A 32 6.61 -8.59 -9.29
N TRP A 33 7.24 -9.22 -10.27
CA TRP A 33 8.61 -9.70 -10.17
C TRP A 33 9.50 -8.93 -11.14
N SER A 34 10.53 -8.26 -10.60
CA SER A 34 11.55 -7.53 -11.37
C SER A 34 12.96 -7.86 -10.85
N LYS A 35 13.67 -6.92 -10.20
CA LYS A 35 14.91 -7.18 -9.45
C LYS A 35 14.60 -8.06 -8.24
N TYR A 36 13.52 -7.73 -7.52
CA TYR A 36 12.96 -8.50 -6.40
C TYR A 36 11.48 -8.82 -6.65
N GLY A 37 10.83 -9.46 -5.68
CA GLY A 37 9.38 -9.67 -5.68
C GLY A 37 8.67 -8.60 -4.85
N GLY A 38 7.67 -7.96 -5.42
CA GLY A 38 6.85 -6.94 -4.77
C GLY A 38 5.39 -7.35 -4.70
N LEU A 39 4.73 -7.01 -3.60
CA LEU A 39 3.31 -7.23 -3.38
C LEU A 39 2.62 -5.91 -3.05
N ALA A 40 1.37 -5.77 -3.48
CA ALA A 40 0.46 -4.73 -3.04
C ALA A 40 -0.96 -5.30 -2.88
N SER A 41 -1.77 -4.71 -2.01
CA SER A 41 -3.18 -5.08 -1.90
C SER A 41 -3.89 -4.79 -3.21
N THR A 42 -4.62 -5.79 -3.72
CA THR A 42 -5.44 -5.62 -4.92
C THR A 42 -6.64 -4.78 -4.58
N THR A 43 -6.72 -3.58 -5.16
CA THR A 43 -7.87 -2.70 -5.01
C THR A 43 -8.44 -2.47 -6.40
N PHE A 44 -9.74 -2.70 -6.57
CA PHE A 44 -10.41 -2.46 -7.84
C PHE A 44 -11.84 -1.99 -7.59
N THR A 45 -12.37 -1.27 -8.56
CA THR A 45 -13.80 -1.01 -8.70
C THR A 45 -14.29 -1.88 -9.83
N HIS A 46 -15.42 -2.55 -9.67
CA HIS A 46 -16.06 -3.32 -10.72
C HIS A 46 -17.46 -2.77 -10.97
N GLU A 47 -17.69 -2.30 -12.18
CA GLU A 47 -18.99 -1.86 -12.67
C GLU A 47 -19.20 -2.50 -14.05
N PRO A 48 -20.42 -2.93 -14.40
CA PRO A 48 -20.68 -3.71 -15.63
C PRO A 48 -20.21 -3.03 -16.93
N GLU A 49 -20.22 -1.70 -16.98
CA GLU A 49 -19.91 -0.93 -18.18
C GLU A 49 -18.44 -0.48 -18.26
N MET A 50 -17.62 -0.78 -17.24
CA MET A 50 -16.22 -0.36 -17.25
C MET A 50 -15.39 -1.20 -18.24
N PRO A 51 -14.51 -0.56 -19.03
CA PRO A 51 -13.56 -1.28 -19.86
C PRO A 51 -12.58 -2.09 -18.98
N PRO A 52 -11.84 -3.04 -19.57
CA PRO A 52 -10.78 -3.74 -18.85
C PRO A 52 -9.85 -2.73 -18.15
N PRO A 53 -9.67 -2.82 -16.83
CA PRO A 53 -8.99 -1.80 -16.03
C PRO A 53 -7.49 -1.67 -16.37
N ILE A 54 -6.90 -2.69 -16.98
CA ILE A 54 -5.52 -2.69 -17.46
C ILE A 54 -5.55 -2.91 -18.96
N ARG A 55 -5.33 -1.84 -19.73
CA ARG A 55 -5.39 -1.86 -21.20
C ARG A 55 -4.34 -2.79 -21.82
N GLU A 56 -3.17 -2.88 -21.20
CA GLU A 56 -2.02 -3.65 -21.69
C GLU A 56 -1.92 -5.03 -21.01
N ALA A 57 -3.04 -5.56 -20.52
CA ALA A 57 -3.09 -6.91 -19.99
C ALA A 57 -2.60 -7.92 -21.05
N GLY A 58 -1.71 -8.82 -20.63
CA GLY A 58 -1.01 -9.75 -21.52
C GLY A 58 0.39 -9.28 -21.95
N ASN A 59 0.66 -7.97 -21.95
CA ASN A 59 1.92 -7.39 -22.44
C ASN A 59 2.72 -6.68 -21.34
N LEU A 60 2.32 -6.77 -20.07
CA LEU A 60 2.99 -6.05 -18.97
C LEU A 60 4.46 -6.48 -18.74
N THR A 61 4.84 -7.68 -19.18
CA THR A 61 6.23 -8.17 -19.11
C THR A 61 7.13 -7.57 -20.19
N GLU A 62 6.55 -6.89 -21.18
CA GLU A 62 7.29 -6.15 -22.22
C GLU A 62 7.66 -4.73 -21.77
N LYS A 63 7.19 -4.32 -20.58
CA LYS A 63 7.45 -3.01 -20.00
C LYS A 63 8.67 -3.01 -19.11
N SER A 64 9.35 -1.87 -19.08
CA SER A 64 10.33 -1.56 -18.05
C SER A 64 9.67 -1.45 -16.68
N ILE A 65 10.45 -1.66 -15.62
CA ILE A 65 9.91 -1.52 -14.27
C ILE A 65 9.49 -0.08 -13.98
N LEU A 66 10.16 0.92 -14.58
CA LEU A 66 9.78 2.32 -14.42
C LEU A 66 8.38 2.60 -14.97
N GLU A 67 8.07 2.10 -16.17
CA GLU A 67 6.72 2.23 -16.76
C GLU A 67 5.64 1.62 -15.86
N LEU A 68 5.90 0.46 -15.24
CA LEU A 68 4.95 -0.10 -14.28
C LEU A 68 4.92 0.70 -12.97
N CYS A 69 6.04 1.20 -12.45
CA CYS A 69 6.04 2.05 -11.26
C CYS A 69 5.15 3.28 -11.44
N ASP A 70 5.15 3.89 -12.64
CA ASP A 70 4.32 5.05 -12.96
C ASP A 70 2.81 4.76 -12.88
N TYR A 71 2.40 3.49 -13.00
CA TYR A 71 1.01 3.08 -12.79
C TYR A 71 0.49 3.41 -11.39
N ALA A 72 1.36 3.57 -10.38
CA ALA A 72 0.97 3.97 -9.04
C ALA A 72 0.31 5.35 -8.98
N ASN A 73 0.46 6.17 -10.03
CA ASN A 73 -0.20 7.46 -10.18
C ASN A 73 -1.52 7.39 -10.96
N SER A 74 -1.95 6.20 -11.39
CA SER A 74 -3.21 6.03 -12.13
C SER A 74 -4.43 6.24 -11.24
N ASP A 75 -5.46 6.86 -11.80
CA ASP A 75 -6.79 6.94 -11.18
C ASP A 75 -7.52 5.57 -11.18
N CYS A 76 -7.07 4.62 -12.01
CA CYS A 76 -7.57 3.26 -11.97
C CYS A 76 -6.93 2.49 -10.81
N LEU A 77 -7.71 2.17 -9.77
CA LEU A 77 -7.23 1.51 -8.56
C LEU A 77 -6.48 0.20 -8.83
N LEU A 78 -6.93 -0.60 -9.81
CA LEU A 78 -6.24 -1.86 -10.14
C LEU A 78 -4.89 -1.61 -10.81
N GLN A 79 -4.83 -0.63 -11.70
CA GLN A 79 -3.58 -0.20 -12.30
C GLN A 79 -2.63 0.35 -11.24
N ALA A 80 -3.13 1.16 -10.30
CA ALA A 80 -2.36 1.64 -9.16
C ALA A 80 -1.84 0.51 -8.26
N SER A 81 -2.63 -0.55 -8.03
CA SER A 81 -2.17 -1.76 -7.31
C SER A 81 -0.98 -2.43 -8.03
N VAL A 82 -1.00 -2.51 -9.37
CA VAL A 82 0.15 -3.02 -10.15
C VAL A 82 1.37 -2.12 -9.96
N GLY A 83 1.20 -0.80 -10.02
CA GLY A 83 2.31 0.13 -9.84
C GLY A 83 2.91 0.11 -8.44
N MET A 84 2.09 -0.01 -7.40
CA MET A 84 2.57 -0.19 -6.03
C MET A 84 3.34 -1.50 -5.86
N ALA A 85 2.88 -2.60 -6.47
CA ALA A 85 3.61 -3.87 -6.46
C ALA A 85 4.93 -3.76 -7.24
N ALA A 86 4.95 -3.01 -8.36
CA ALA A 86 6.15 -2.75 -9.15
C ALA A 86 7.20 -1.96 -8.34
N ILE A 87 6.79 -0.88 -7.67
CA ILE A 87 7.65 -0.12 -6.75
C ILE A 87 8.25 -1.06 -5.70
N ASN A 88 7.41 -1.87 -5.04
CA ASN A 88 7.87 -2.81 -4.00
C ASN A 88 8.81 -3.90 -4.54
N SER A 89 8.73 -4.23 -5.85
CA SER A 89 9.61 -5.20 -6.50
C SER A 89 10.98 -4.62 -6.89
N ALA A 90 11.08 -3.30 -6.96
CA ALA A 90 12.26 -2.56 -7.41
C ALA A 90 13.07 -1.96 -6.27
N LEU A 91 12.46 -1.72 -5.11
CA LEU A 91 13.12 -1.16 -3.94
C LEU A 91 14.08 -2.16 -3.28
N GLU A 92 15.32 -1.74 -3.12
CA GLU A 92 16.31 -2.48 -2.35
C GLU A 92 16.16 -2.16 -0.85
N VAL A 93 16.11 -3.21 -0.03
CA VAL A 93 15.93 -3.09 1.42
C VAL A 93 17.22 -3.53 2.11
N ASP A 94 17.86 -2.59 2.81
CA ASP A 94 18.98 -2.89 3.69
C ASP A 94 18.47 -3.56 4.97
N LEU A 95 18.53 -4.89 4.99
CA LEU A 95 18.08 -5.70 6.12
C LEU A 95 18.85 -5.42 7.42
N ASN A 96 20.06 -4.85 7.34
CA ASN A 96 20.82 -4.48 8.55
C ASN A 96 20.19 -3.30 9.30
N LYS A 97 19.35 -2.50 8.62
CA LYS A 97 18.55 -1.43 9.22
C LYS A 97 17.18 -1.91 9.70
N CYS A 98 16.84 -3.17 9.45
CA CYS A 98 15.55 -3.74 9.81
C CYS A 98 15.62 -4.42 11.18
N GLN A 99 14.54 -4.28 11.96
CA GLN A 99 14.38 -5.00 13.23
C GLN A 99 13.27 -6.02 13.08
N ASN A 100 13.50 -7.26 13.53
CA ASN A 100 12.45 -8.27 13.61
C ASN A 100 11.58 -8.03 14.85
N ILE A 101 10.47 -7.32 14.66
CA ILE A 101 9.57 -6.93 15.74
C ILE A 101 8.12 -6.88 15.24
N ASN A 102 7.17 -7.23 16.11
CA ASN A 102 5.76 -7.13 15.81
C ASN A 102 5.30 -5.66 15.91
N ALA A 103 4.77 -5.11 14.82
CA ALA A 103 4.30 -3.73 14.77
C ALA A 103 3.20 -3.42 15.80
N ALA A 104 2.35 -4.38 16.17
CA ALA A 104 1.32 -4.19 17.18
C ALA A 104 1.92 -3.95 18.57
N GLU A 105 3.02 -4.63 18.92
CA GLU A 105 3.70 -4.43 20.21
C GLU A 105 4.32 -3.03 20.29
N ILE A 106 4.91 -2.53 19.19
CA ILE A 106 5.36 -1.12 19.10
C ILE A 106 4.20 -0.16 19.31
N LEU A 107 3.03 -0.42 18.70
CA LEU A 107 1.85 0.43 18.85
C LEU A 107 1.32 0.42 20.29
N TYR A 108 1.31 -0.73 20.96
CA TYR A 108 0.90 -0.84 22.36
C TYR A 108 1.80 -0.04 23.28
N GLU A 109 3.12 -0.16 23.10
CA GLU A 109 4.11 0.59 23.89
C GLU A 109 4.01 2.09 23.61
N LYS A 110 4.15 2.48 22.34
CA LYS A 110 4.22 3.90 21.95
C LYS A 110 2.89 4.62 22.09
N GLY A 111 1.76 3.90 21.97
CA GLY A 111 0.42 4.44 22.07
C GLY A 111 -0.13 4.53 23.49
N LYS A 112 0.54 3.91 24.48
CA LYS A 112 0.06 3.89 25.88
C LYS A 112 -0.21 5.30 26.40
N ASN A 113 -1.42 5.49 26.95
CA ASN A 113 -1.90 6.77 27.50
C ASN A 113 -1.90 7.95 26.50
N LYS A 114 -1.77 7.71 25.19
CA LYS A 114 -1.81 8.74 24.15
C LYS A 114 -3.15 8.76 23.40
N LYS A 115 -3.36 9.84 22.67
CA LYS A 115 -4.34 9.90 21.59
C LYS A 115 -3.71 9.21 20.37
N VAL A 116 -4.41 8.27 19.77
CA VAL A 116 -3.93 7.51 18.62
C VAL A 116 -5.01 7.49 17.55
N VAL A 117 -4.60 7.70 16.31
CA VAL A 117 -5.43 7.49 15.12
C VAL A 117 -4.82 6.32 14.34
N VAL A 118 -5.63 5.31 14.05
CA VAL A 118 -5.28 4.20 13.15
C VAL A 118 -6.11 4.36 11.88
N ILE A 119 -5.46 4.34 10.73
CA ILE A 119 -6.12 4.33 9.42
C ILE A 119 -6.14 2.87 8.95
N GLY A 120 -7.33 2.29 8.83
CA GLY A 120 -7.52 0.86 8.62
C GLY A 120 -8.02 0.13 9.87
N HIS A 121 -8.96 -0.79 9.72
CA HIS A 121 -9.37 -1.69 10.80
C HIS A 121 -8.49 -2.96 10.83
N PHE A 122 -7.77 -3.16 11.94
CA PHE A 122 -6.85 -4.29 12.11
C PHE A 122 -7.17 -5.12 13.36
N PRO A 123 -6.87 -6.43 13.39
CA PRO A 123 -7.18 -7.28 14.56
C PRO A 123 -6.68 -6.76 15.91
N PHE A 124 -5.59 -5.98 15.92
CA PHE A 124 -4.98 -5.45 17.15
C PHE A 124 -5.71 -4.25 17.77
N VAL A 125 -6.63 -3.57 17.06
CA VAL A 125 -7.22 -2.32 17.59
C VAL A 125 -7.99 -2.52 18.89
N ASN A 126 -8.59 -3.69 19.11
CA ASN A 126 -9.30 -3.99 20.37
C ASN A 126 -8.38 -4.01 21.58
N LYS A 127 -7.16 -4.55 21.46
CA LYS A 127 -6.16 -4.52 22.53
C LYS A 127 -5.59 -3.10 22.67
N LEU A 128 -5.27 -2.45 21.56
CA LEU A 128 -4.72 -1.08 21.56
C LEU A 128 -5.65 -0.09 22.27
N ARG A 129 -6.97 -0.20 22.03
CA ARG A 129 -8.00 0.67 22.62
C ARG A 129 -7.96 0.70 24.15
N LYS A 130 -7.62 -0.42 24.79
CA LYS A 130 -7.52 -0.55 26.25
C LYS A 130 -6.28 0.15 26.83
N LEU A 131 -5.26 0.38 26.00
CA LEU A 131 -3.96 0.92 26.42
C LEU A 131 -3.82 2.41 26.11
N THR A 132 -4.50 2.88 25.06
CA THR A 132 -4.49 4.29 24.65
C THR A 132 -5.45 5.13 25.51
N ARG A 133 -5.12 6.41 25.73
CA ARG A 133 -6.06 7.37 26.34
C ARG A 133 -7.28 7.60 25.44
N LYS A 134 -7.07 7.61 24.13
CA LYS A 134 -8.13 7.73 23.12
C LYS A 134 -7.66 7.07 21.83
N LEU A 135 -8.54 6.27 21.21
CA LEU A 135 -8.30 5.65 19.92
C LEU A 135 -9.41 6.01 18.94
N TRP A 136 -9.04 6.52 17.77
CA TRP A 136 -9.89 6.60 16.59
C TRP A 136 -9.40 5.59 15.55
N VAL A 137 -10.32 4.79 15.02
CA VAL A 137 -10.05 3.91 13.89
C VAL A 137 -10.81 4.50 12.71
N VAL A 138 -10.08 4.98 11.70
CA VAL A 138 -10.62 5.62 10.49
C VAL A 138 -10.63 4.58 9.39
N GLU A 139 -11.80 4.31 8.82
CA GLU A 139 -11.98 3.24 7.83
C GLU A 139 -12.92 3.69 6.70
N ARG A 140 -12.68 3.18 5.48
CA ARG A 140 -13.55 3.45 4.32
C ARG A 140 -14.87 2.67 4.42
N LYS A 141 -14.83 1.48 4.99
CA LYS A 141 -16.00 0.64 5.32
C LYS A 141 -16.04 0.38 6.83
N PRO A 142 -16.49 1.36 7.64
CA PRO A 142 -16.38 1.31 9.10
C PRO A 142 -17.09 0.09 9.71
N GLN A 143 -16.47 -0.49 10.73
CA GLN A 143 -17.12 -1.44 11.62
C GLN A 143 -17.63 -0.74 12.89
N SER A 144 -18.28 -1.49 13.77
CA SER A 144 -18.75 -0.96 15.06
C SER A 144 -17.59 -0.36 15.86
N GLY A 145 -17.67 0.93 16.17
CA GLY A 145 -16.65 1.67 16.93
C GLY A 145 -15.55 2.32 16.07
N ASP A 146 -15.61 2.16 14.74
CA ASP A 146 -14.80 2.92 13.79
C ASP A 146 -15.53 4.20 13.36
N ILE A 147 -14.81 5.10 12.70
CA ILE A 147 -15.36 6.31 12.09
C ILE A 147 -15.09 6.31 10.58
N PRO A 148 -15.97 6.93 9.77
CA PRO A 148 -15.78 6.99 8.32
C PRO A 148 -14.56 7.82 7.93
N ALA A 149 -13.98 7.49 6.78
CA ALA A 149 -12.83 8.21 6.20
C ALA A 149 -13.06 9.72 6.05
N SER A 150 -14.31 10.19 5.90
CA SER A 150 -14.66 11.62 5.87
C SER A 150 -14.29 12.38 7.15
N GLU A 151 -14.20 11.68 8.28
CA GLU A 151 -13.84 12.26 9.58
C GLU A 151 -12.33 12.36 9.80
N ALA A 152 -11.50 11.83 8.89
CA ALA A 152 -10.04 11.80 9.01
C ALA A 152 -9.45 13.18 9.31
N LYS A 153 -9.92 14.22 8.59
CA LYS A 153 -9.45 15.60 8.74
C LYS A 153 -9.69 16.17 10.15
N ARG A 154 -10.72 15.69 10.85
CA ARG A 154 -11.04 16.14 12.21
C ARG A 154 -10.16 15.46 13.26
N VAL A 155 -9.82 14.19 13.07
CA VAL A 155 -9.15 13.38 14.12
C VAL A 155 -7.63 13.29 13.96
N ILE A 156 -7.09 13.32 12.74
CA ILE A 156 -5.64 13.17 12.51
C ILE A 156 -4.81 14.28 13.18
N PRO A 157 -5.24 15.56 13.20
CA PRO A 157 -4.46 16.63 13.84
C PRO A 157 -4.50 16.68 15.40
N GLN A 158 -5.24 15.78 16.07
CA GLN A 158 -5.57 15.86 17.51
C GLN A 158 -4.57 15.18 18.45
#